data_AF-N8WH44-F1
#
_entry.id   AF-N8WH44-F1
#
_cell.length_a   1.000
_cell.length_b   1.000
_cell.length_c   1.000
_cell.angle_alpha   90.00
_cell.angle_beta   90.00
_cell.angle_gamma   90.00
#
_symmetry.space_group_name_H-M   'P 1'
#
loop_
_entity.id
_entity.type
_entity.pdbx_description
1 polymer ?
#
loop_
_entity_poly.entity_id
_entity_poly.type
_entity_poly.pdbx_seq_one_letter_code
_entity_poly.pdbx_strand_id
1 'polypeptide(L)'
;MWVVKAANGCAWLSILLLVAATGFSIYVLSIPCTTDRICEMPPIHLFFFLAWIISVICNFIGIIFSIIGLKKNEPIKKLAKSALFFNGKMIVFNLVGTMFLIFILMV
;
A
#
# COMPACT_ATOMS: atom_id res chain seq x y z
N MET A 1 -19.91 -11.63 7.25
CA MET A 1 -18.55 -12.24 7.23
C MET A 1 -17.71 -11.75 6.04
N TRP A 2 -18.27 -11.70 4.83
CA TRP A 2 -17.59 -11.22 3.61
C TRP A 2 -16.93 -9.83 3.74
N VAL A 3 -17.60 -8.86 4.38
CA VAL A 3 -17.10 -7.49 4.59
C VAL A 3 -15.75 -7.46 5.33
N VAL A 4 -15.59 -8.28 6.36
CA VAL A 4 -14.33 -8.36 7.14
C VAL A 4 -13.25 -9.10 6.37
N LYS A 5 -13.60 -10.14 5.60
CA LYS A 5 -12.65 -10.82 4.70
C LYS A 5 -12.13 -9.86 3.63
N ALA A 6 -12.99 -9.03 3.04
CA ALA A 6 -12.60 -8.00 2.08
C ALA A 6 -11.67 -6.97 2.71
N ALA A 7 -11.97 -6.47 3.92
CA ALA A 7 -11.10 -5.53 4.63
C ALA A 7 -9.70 -6.10 4.94
N ASN A 8 -9.61 -7.39 5.29
CA ASN A 8 -8.33 -8.07 5.48
C ASN A 8 -7.60 -8.30 4.14
N GLY A 9 -8.33 -8.62 3.07
CA GLY A 9 -7.77 -8.76 1.73
C GLY A 9 -7.14 -7.45 1.23
N CYS A 10 -7.80 -6.31 1.46
CA CYS A 10 -7.26 -4.99 1.13
C CYS A 10 -5.96 -4.67 1.90
N ALA A 11 -5.88 -5.08 3.17
CA ALA A 11 -4.66 -4.91 3.97
C ALA A 11 -3.51 -5.77 3.42
N TRP A 12 -3.77 -7.05 3.10
CA TRP A 12 -2.76 -7.94 2.52
C TRP A 12 -2.28 -7.50 1.14
N LEU A 13 -3.20 -7.03 0.28
CA LEU A 13 -2.84 -6.47 -1.03
C LEU A 13 -1.93 -5.26 -0.87
N SER A 14 -2.22 -4.38 0.09
CA SER A 14 -1.38 -3.22 0.38
C SER A 14 0.01 -3.62 0.86
N ILE A 15 0.15 -4.67 1.67
CA ILE A 15 1.45 -5.20 2.10
C ILE A 15 2.24 -5.72 0.89
N LEU A 16 1.60 -6.49 0.00
CA LEU A 16 2.25 -7.01 -1.21
C LEU A 16 2.74 -5.89 -2.13
N LEU A 17 1.93 -4.86 -2.33
CA LEU A 17 2.31 -3.70 -3.14
C LEU A 17 3.52 -2.96 -2.53
N LEU A 18 3.56 -2.83 -1.20
CA LEU A 18 4.65 -2.14 -0.50
C LEU A 18 5.97 -2.93 -0.58
N VAL A 19 5.92 -4.25 -0.44
CA VAL A 19 7.08 -5.14 -0.60
C VAL A 19 7.59 -5.09 -2.04
N ALA A 20 6.71 -5.19 -3.03
CA ALA A 20 7.09 -5.09 -4.44
C ALA A 20 7.73 -3.73 -4.75
N ALA A 21 7.14 -2.65 -4.25
CA ALA A 21 7.66 -1.30 -4.47
C ALA A 21 9.04 -1.09 -3.85
N THR A 22 9.21 -1.53 -2.61
CA THR A 22 10.48 -1.37 -1.88
C THR A 22 11.58 -2.24 -2.49
N GLY A 23 11.30 -3.52 -2.76
CA GLY A 23 12.28 -4.44 -3.34
C GLY A 23 12.76 -3.97 -4.72
N PHE A 24 11.84 -3.49 -5.55
CA PHE A 24 12.18 -3.01 -6.88
C PHE A 24 12.87 -1.64 -6.85
N SER A 25 12.52 -0.75 -5.91
CA SER A 25 13.26 0.51 -5.69
C SER A 25 14.72 0.24 -5.32
N ILE A 26 14.98 -0.74 -4.42
CA ILE A 26 16.34 -1.16 -4.07
C ILE A 26 17.06 -1.72 -5.30
N TYR A 27 16.42 -2.59 -6.09
CA TYR A 27 16.99 -3.16 -7.31
C TYR A 27 17.45 -2.07 -8.30
N VAL A 28 16.58 -1.09 -8.58
CA VAL A 28 16.90 0.02 -9.51
C VAL A 28 18.03 0.90 -8.99
N LEU A 29 18.04 1.22 -7.69
CA LEU A 29 19.10 2.04 -7.08
C LEU A 29 20.45 1.31 -6.97
N SER A 30 20.46 -0.02 -6.98
CA SER A 30 21.67 -0.83 -6.78
C SER A 30 22.43 -1.13 -8.07
N ILE A 31 21.79 -0.97 -9.24
CA ILE A 31 22.40 -1.30 -10.53
C ILE A 31 22.98 -0.02 -11.15
N PRO A 32 24.29 -0.01 -11.51
CA PRO A 32 24.85 1.10 -12.24
C PRO A 32 24.17 1.21 -13.60
N CYS A 33 23.59 2.38 -13.88
CA CYS A 33 22.83 2.69 -15.10
C CYS A 33 23.68 2.74 -16.39
N THR A 34 24.89 2.19 -16.34
CA THR A 34 25.82 2.07 -17.45
C THR A 34 25.56 0.85 -18.33
N THR A 35 24.90 -0.19 -17.81
CA THR A 35 24.65 -1.45 -18.52
C THR A 35 23.18 -1.68 -18.89
N ASP A 36 22.23 -1.14 -18.12
CA ASP A 36 20.80 -1.23 -18.39
C ASP A 36 20.14 0.16 -18.34
N ARG A 37 19.48 0.56 -19.44
CA ARG A 37 18.68 1.80 -19.49
C ARG A 37 17.36 1.71 -18.72
N ILE A 38 17.17 0.66 -17.93
CA ILE A 38 15.99 0.48 -17.06
C ILE A 38 15.91 1.62 -16.04
N CYS A 39 17.05 2.18 -15.62
CA CYS A 39 17.07 3.41 -14.80
C CYS A 39 16.57 4.66 -15.52
N GLU A 40 16.82 4.77 -16.84
CA GLU A 40 16.42 5.92 -17.67
C GLU A 40 14.95 5.81 -18.10
N MET A 41 14.32 4.64 -17.87
CA MET A 41 12.95 4.39 -18.26
C MET A 41 12.00 5.15 -17.30
N PRO A 42 11.25 6.16 -17.81
CA PRO A 42 10.28 6.91 -17.01
C PRO A 42 9.13 6.08 -16.39
N PRO A 43 8.72 4.88 -16.87
CA PRO A 43 7.51 4.24 -16.35
C PRO A 43 7.65 3.58 -14.97
N ILE A 44 8.86 3.38 -14.42
CA ILE A 44 9.01 2.65 -13.15
C ILE A 44 8.52 3.48 -11.95
N HIS A 45 8.91 4.75 -11.85
CA HIS A 45 8.42 5.63 -10.80
C HIS A 45 6.92 5.88 -10.93
N LEU A 46 6.42 6.00 -12.17
CA LEU A 46 5.01 6.15 -12.48
C LEU A 46 4.22 4.90 -12.08
N PHE A 47 4.79 3.71 -12.29
CA PHE A 47 4.20 2.43 -11.86
C PHE A 47 4.10 2.34 -10.34
N PHE A 48 5.13 2.76 -9.59
CA PHE A 48 5.05 2.82 -8.12
C PHE A 48 4.05 3.84 -7.62
N PHE A 49 3.98 5.00 -8.26
CA PHE A 49 2.98 6.01 -7.92
C PHE A 49 1.56 5.46 -8.12
N LEU A 50 1.30 4.77 -9.23
CA LEU A 50 0.02 4.11 -9.51
C LEU A 50 -0.29 3.00 -8.50
N ALA A 51 0.69 2.15 -8.18
CA ALA A 51 0.57 1.11 -7.17
C ALA A 51 0.21 1.67 -5.79
N TRP A 52 0.79 2.82 -5.41
CA TRP A 52 0.43 3.49 -4.17
C TRP A 52 -0.97 4.07 -4.17
N ILE A 53 -1.40 4.71 -5.26
CA ILE A 53 -2.77 5.21 -5.38
C ILE A 53 -3.75 4.06 -5.17
N ILE A 54 -3.51 2.92 -5.82
CA ILE A 54 -4.35 1.72 -5.66
C ILE A 54 -4.32 1.24 -4.21
N SER A 55 -3.15 1.19 -3.56
CA SER A 55 -3.04 0.79 -2.15
C SER A 55 -3.81 1.75 -1.22
N VAL A 56 -3.72 3.06 -1.42
CA VAL A 56 -4.47 4.06 -0.64
C VAL A 56 -5.97 3.83 -0.79
N ILE A 57 -6.46 3.66 -2.02
CA ILE A 57 -7.87 3.38 -2.30
C ILE A 57 -8.32 2.09 -1.60
N CYS A 58 -7.54 1.01 -1.71
CA CYS A 58 -7.84 -0.25 -1.03
C CYS A 58 -7.90 -0.10 0.50
N ASN A 59 -6.97 0.64 1.10
CA ASN A 59 -6.97 0.89 2.54
C ASN A 59 -8.20 1.71 2.97
N PHE A 60 -8.61 2.72 2.19
CA PHE A 60 -9.85 3.47 2.46
C PHE A 60 -11.10 2.57 2.39
N ILE A 61 -11.21 1.72 1.38
CA ILE A 61 -12.29 0.73 1.26
C ILE A 61 -12.26 -0.22 2.47
N GLY A 62 -11.08 -0.69 2.86
CA GLY A 62 -10.89 -1.54 4.04
C GLY A 62 -11.32 -0.87 5.35
N ILE A 63 -11.07 0.43 5.50
CA ILE A 63 -11.53 1.24 6.63
C ILE A 63 -13.05 1.33 6.64
N ILE A 64 -13.69 1.67 5.51
CA ILE A 64 -15.15 1.77 5.39
C ILE A 64 -15.81 0.43 5.78
N PHE A 65 -15.30 -0.68 5.25
CA PHE A 65 -15.78 -2.02 5.59
C PHE A 65 -15.55 -2.38 7.06
N SER A 66 -14.43 -1.95 7.64
CA SER A 66 -14.16 -2.16 9.07
C SER A 66 -15.12 -1.35 9.96
N ILE A 67 -15.45 -0.12 9.59
CA ILE A 67 -16.46 0.70 10.30
C ILE A 67 -17.84 0.04 10.25
N ILE A 68 -18.23 -0.52 9.11
CA ILE A 68 -19.48 -1.29 8.98
C ILE A 68 -19.44 -2.53 9.88
N GLY A 69 -18.30 -3.22 9.93
CA GLY A 69 -18.09 -4.40 10.77
C GLY A 69 -18.15 -4.12 12.28
N LEU A 70 -17.76 -2.92 12.71
CA LEU A 70 -17.80 -2.50 14.13
C LEU A 70 -19.24 -2.39 14.69
N LYS A 71 -20.24 -2.20 13.82
CA LYS A 71 -21.67 -2.18 14.21
C LYS A 71 -22.27 -3.57 14.40
N LYS A 72 -21.52 -4.64 14.15
CA LYS A 72 -21.97 -6.04 14.31
C LYS A 72 -21.58 -6.58 15.70
N ASN A 73 -22.20 -7.70 16.08
CA ASN A 73 -21.88 -8.39 17.33
C ASN A 73 -20.52 -9.11 17.27
N GLU A 74 -20.02 -9.52 18.44
CA GLU A 74 -18.89 -10.45 18.56
C GLU A 74 -19.16 -11.73 17.74
N PRO A 75 -18.14 -12.34 17.09
CA PRO A 75 -16.71 -11.99 17.06
C PRO A 75 -16.33 -11.00 15.93
N ILE A 76 -17.29 -10.58 15.11
CA ILE A 76 -17.07 -9.78 13.89
C ILE A 76 -16.50 -8.40 14.26
N LYS A 77 -16.96 -7.83 15.37
CA LYS A 77 -16.48 -6.55 15.90
C LYS A 77 -14.98 -6.54 16.20
N LYS A 78 -14.46 -7.63 16.79
CA LYS A 78 -13.03 -7.76 17.14
C LYS A 78 -12.15 -7.81 15.89
N LEU A 79 -12.56 -8.60 14.89
CA LEU A 79 -11.86 -8.67 13.61
C LEU A 79 -11.90 -7.34 12.85
N ALA A 80 -13.05 -6.66 12.86
CA ALA A 80 -13.21 -5.35 12.25
C ALA A 80 -12.33 -4.29 12.92
N LYS A 81 -12.19 -4.31 14.25
CA LYS A 81 -11.29 -3.42 14.99
C LYS A 81 -9.83 -3.64 14.61
N SER A 82 -9.41 -4.90 14.47
CA SER A 82 -8.06 -5.24 14.01
C SER A 82 -7.82 -4.76 12.58
N ALA A 83 -8.73 -5.05 11.66
CA ALA A 83 -8.64 -4.62 10.26
C ALA A 83 -8.60 -3.09 10.16
N LEU A 84 -9.38 -2.36 10.96
CA LEU A 84 -9.36 -0.89 11.00
C LEU A 84 -7.98 -0.36 11.40
N PHE A 85 -7.36 -0.95 12.44
CA PHE A 85 -6.05 -0.53 12.91
C PHE A 85 -4.95 -0.79 11.88
N PHE A 86 -4.98 -1.95 11.21
CA PHE A 86 -4.02 -2.27 10.16
C PHE A 86 -4.17 -1.38 8.93
N ASN A 87 -5.39 -1.23 8.38
CA ASN A 87 -5.62 -0.35 7.23
C ASN A 87 -5.26 1.11 7.56
N GLY A 88 -5.55 1.58 8.78
CA GLY A 88 -5.16 2.92 9.24
C GLY A 88 -3.63 3.12 9.28
N LYS A 89 -2.87 2.15 9.79
CA LYS A 89 -1.40 2.19 9.75
C LYS A 89 -0.85 2.20 8.33
N MET A 90 -1.45 1.41 7.43
CA MET A 90 -1.01 1.35 6.04
C MET A 90 -1.20 2.68 5.29
N ILE A 91 -2.21 3.48 5.65
CA ILE A 91 -2.33 4.85 5.10
C ILE A 91 -1.14 5.72 5.50
N VAL A 92 -0.71 5.66 6.76
CA VAL A 92 0.46 6.43 7.24
C VAL A 92 1.73 5.95 6.51
N PHE A 93 1.92 4.64 6.36
CA PHE A 93 3.04 4.11 5.59
C PHE A 93 3.02 4.54 4.12
N ASN A 94 1.85 4.51 3.47
CA ASN A 94 1.71 5.00 2.10
C ASN A 94 2.03 6.50 1.99
N LEU A 95 1.66 7.31 2.98
CA LEU A 95 1.99 8.74 3.01
C LEU A 95 3.50 8.96 3.12
N VAL A 96 4.16 8.29 4.06
CA VAL A 96 5.61 8.37 4.25
C VAL A 96 6.35 7.92 2.99
N GLY A 97 5.92 6.80 2.41
CA GLY A 97 6.47 6.30 1.17
C GLY A 97 6.30 7.28 0.01
N THR A 98 5.10 7.84 -0.17
CA THR A 98 4.82 8.83 -1.22
C THR A 98 5.73 10.05 -1.06
N MET A 99 5.92 10.56 0.16
CA MET A 99 6.83 11.66 0.44
C MET A 99 8.29 11.30 0.09
N PHE A 100 8.72 10.09 0.42
CA PHE A 100 10.07 9.61 0.09
C PHE A 100 10.30 9.52 -1.43
N LEU A 101 9.31 9.05 -2.19
CA LEU A 101 9.42 8.90 -3.64
C LEU A 101 9.32 10.26 -4.35
N ILE A 102 8.51 11.19 -3.83
CA ILE A 102 8.52 12.60 -4.28
C ILE A 102 9.89 13.22 -4.05
N PHE A 103 10.50 12.99 -2.89
CA PHE A 103 11.85 13.48 -2.60
C PHE A 103 12.89 12.94 -3.60
N ILE A 104 12.85 11.63 -3.91
CA ILE A 104 13.72 11.02 -4.92
C ILE A 104 13.49 11.61 -6.32
N LEU A 105 12.25 11.93 -6.69
CA LEU A 105 11.92 12.48 -8.01
C LEU A 105 12.30 13.96 -8.17
N MET A 106 12.43 14.70 -7.06
CA MET A 106 12.82 16.12 -7.07
C MET A 106 14.34 16.34 -6.97
N VAL A 107 15.10 15.33 -6.55
CA VAL A 107 16.57 15.34 -6.41
C VAL A 107 17.22 14.80 -7.67
#